data_AF-A0A0C2JRK9-F1
#
_entry.id   AF-A0A0C2JRK9-F1
#
_cell.length_a   1.000
_cell.length_b   1.000
_cell.length_c   1.000
_cell.angle_alpha   90.00
_cell.angle_beta   90.00
_cell.angle_gamma   90.00
#
_symmetry.space_group_name_H-M   'P 1'
#
loop_
_entity.id
_entity.type
_entity.pdbx_description
1 polymer ?
#
loop_
_entity_poly.entity_id
_entity_poly.type
_entity_poly.pdbx_seq_one_letter_code
_entity_poly.pdbx_strand_id
1 'polypeptide(L)'
;MIGGSINNGTRCYSDIWRIDLESLEWFKLDYTHKIRKYDHIVSVVDDSYLYSVGCWFAKKPLINTIERFTLRLPSLYRLSLESVCRSPNCKIYLKSLSSAIVDELNNKNSKTDARN
;
A
#
# COMPACT_ATOMS: atom_id res chain seq x y z
N MET A 1 0.42 -7.25 3.48
CA MET A 1 0.96 -8.63 3.39
C MET A 1 0.17 -9.40 2.35
N ILE A 2 0.85 -10.19 1.52
CA ILE A 2 0.23 -10.87 0.37
C ILE A 2 0.77 -12.30 0.24
N GLY A 3 -0.14 -13.28 0.23
CA GLY A 3 0.19 -14.69 0.10
C GLY A 3 1.17 -15.22 1.15
N GLY A 4 2.10 -16.07 0.73
CA GLY A 4 3.11 -16.71 1.58
C GLY A 4 2.98 -18.24 1.59
N SER A 5 3.92 -18.92 2.24
CA SER A 5 3.83 -20.37 2.43
C SER A 5 4.26 -20.80 3.83
N ILE A 6 3.70 -21.92 4.29
CA ILE A 6 4.20 -22.64 5.47
C ILE A 6 4.74 -24.01 5.04
N ASN A 7 5.62 -24.57 5.87
CA ASN A 7 6.17 -25.91 5.70
C ASN A 7 6.78 -26.13 4.29
N ASN A 8 7.71 -25.26 3.89
CA ASN A 8 8.45 -25.31 2.61
C ASN A 8 7.55 -25.43 1.36
N GLY A 9 6.48 -24.63 1.29
CA GLY A 9 5.59 -24.60 0.11
C GLY A 9 4.49 -25.66 0.09
N THR A 10 4.36 -26.51 1.13
CA THR A 10 3.27 -27.52 1.18
C THR A 10 1.89 -26.88 1.35
N ARG A 11 1.80 -25.70 1.97
CA ARG A 11 0.57 -24.90 2.01
C ARG A 11 0.89 -23.46 1.64
N CYS A 12 0.23 -23.00 0.57
CA CYS A 12 0.37 -21.66 0.03
C CYS A 12 -0.90 -20.85 0.29
N TYR A 13 -0.71 -19.58 0.64
CA TYR A 13 -1.77 -18.62 0.94
C TYR A 13 -2.02 -17.75 -0.29
N SER A 14 -3.27 -17.30 -0.46
CA SER A 14 -3.71 -16.47 -1.59
C SER A 14 -4.42 -15.20 -1.15
N ASP A 15 -4.58 -15.02 0.16
CA ASP A 15 -5.19 -13.88 0.80
C ASP A 15 -4.24 -12.69 0.88
N ILE A 16 -4.85 -11.52 0.86
CA ILE A 16 -4.17 -10.24 0.97
C ILE A 16 -4.69 -9.55 2.22
N TRP A 17 -3.76 -9.08 3.04
CA TRP A 17 -4.04 -8.39 4.29
C TRP A 17 -3.41 -7.01 4.26
N ARG A 18 -4.14 -6.02 4.75
CA ARG A 18 -3.59 -4.69 5.09
C ARG A 18 -3.52 -4.57 6.61
N ILE A 19 -2.52 -3.84 7.09
CA ILE A 19 -2.43 -3.40 8.48
C ILE A 19 -2.74 -1.90 8.50
N ASP A 20 -3.62 -1.49 9.41
CA ASP A 20 -3.76 -0.09 9.77
C ASP A 20 -2.70 0.23 10.83
N LEU A 21 -1.83 1.21 10.55
CA LEU A 21 -0.70 1.53 11.44
C LEU A 21 -1.11 2.41 12.63
N GLU A 22 -2.32 3.00 12.61
CA GLU A 22 -2.84 3.81 13.71
C GLU A 22 -3.53 2.92 14.76
N SER A 23 -4.41 2.01 14.33
CA SER A 23 -5.10 1.07 15.22
C SER A 23 -4.33 -0.24 15.47
N LEU A 24 -3.30 -0.52 14.65
CA LEU A 24 -2.57 -1.80 14.62
C LEU A 24 -3.45 -3.00 14.28
N GLU A 25 -4.61 -2.77 13.65
CA GLU A 25 -5.54 -3.82 13.26
C GLU A 25 -5.24 -4.35 11.85
N TRP A 26 -5.50 -5.64 11.67
CA TRP A 26 -5.35 -6.31 10.38
C TRP A 26 -6.70 -6.46 9.69
N PHE A 27 -6.78 -6.02 8.45
CA PHE A 27 -7.97 -6.16 7.61
C PHE A 27 -7.67 -7.07 6.43
N LYS A 28 -8.48 -8.11 6.28
CA LYS A 28 -8.45 -8.95 5.09
C LYS A 28 -9.08 -8.18 3.93
N LEU A 29 -8.41 -8.15 2.80
CA LEU A 29 -8.97 -7.59 1.57
C LEU A 29 -9.81 -8.65 0.84
N ASP A 30 -10.86 -8.22 0.15
CA ASP A 30 -11.71 -9.10 -0.67
C ASP A 30 -11.01 -9.64 -1.93
N TYR A 31 -9.77 -9.21 -2.17
CA TYR A 31 -8.94 -9.70 -3.24
C TYR A 31 -8.26 -11.01 -2.85
N THR A 32 -8.36 -12.01 -3.72
CA THR A 32 -7.61 -13.25 -3.61
C THR A 32 -6.82 -13.47 -4.88
N HIS A 33 -5.60 -14.00 -4.77
CA HIS A 33 -4.87 -14.49 -5.93
C HIS A 33 -5.66 -15.60 -6.60
N LYS A 34 -5.68 -15.60 -7.94
CA LYS A 34 -6.32 -16.68 -8.71
C LYS A 34 -5.64 -18.03 -8.46
N ILE A 35 -4.38 -18.01 -8.03
CA ILE A 35 -3.54 -19.18 -7.79
C ILE A 35 -2.86 -19.02 -6.43
N ARG A 36 -2.86 -20.06 -5.59
CA ARG A 36 -2.12 -20.08 -4.33
C ARG A 36 -0.62 -20.10 -4.64
N LYS A 37 0.10 -19.03 -4.31
CA LYS A 37 1.50 -18.83 -4.74
C LYS A 37 2.37 -18.20 -3.64
N TYR A 38 3.68 -18.43 -3.71
CA TYR A 38 4.68 -17.86 -2.81
C TYR A 38 5.92 -17.40 -3.60
N ASP A 39 6.82 -16.66 -2.92
CA ASP A 39 8.04 -16.07 -3.50
C ASP A 39 7.78 -15.23 -4.77
N HIS A 40 6.72 -14.43 -4.73
CA HIS A 40 6.38 -13.51 -5.79
C HIS A 40 6.87 -12.09 -5.44
N ILE A 41 7.30 -11.34 -6.45
CA ILE A 41 7.68 -9.94 -6.27
C ILE A 41 6.41 -9.10 -6.33
N VAL A 42 6.26 -8.13 -5.43
CA VAL A 42 5.18 -7.15 -5.47
C VAL A 42 5.69 -5.73 -5.54
N SER A 43 4.96 -4.89 -6.27
CA SER A 43 5.21 -3.45 -6.35
C SER A 43 3.89 -2.68 -6.43
N VAL A 44 3.84 -1.53 -5.76
CA VAL A 44 2.72 -0.60 -5.89
C VAL A 44 3.08 0.45 -6.94
N VAL A 45 2.21 0.63 -7.93
CA VAL A 45 2.35 1.58 -9.04
C VAL A 45 1.18 2.55 -9.00
N ASP A 46 1.47 3.83 -9.21
CA ASP A 46 0.51 4.94 -9.22
C ASP A 46 -0.41 4.99 -7.99
N ASP A 47 0.11 4.54 -6.84
CA ASP A 47 -0.60 4.44 -5.56
C ASP A 47 -1.89 3.60 -5.56
N SER A 48 -2.24 2.99 -6.70
CA SER A 48 -3.57 2.43 -6.96
C SER A 48 -3.50 1.01 -7.51
N TYR A 49 -2.33 0.55 -7.93
CA TYR A 49 -2.17 -0.76 -8.53
C TYR A 49 -1.11 -1.57 -7.81
N LEU A 50 -1.50 -2.71 -7.26
CA LEU A 50 -0.55 -3.71 -6.78
C LEU A 50 -0.26 -4.67 -7.92
N TYR A 51 0.97 -4.66 -8.40
CA TYR A 51 1.49 -5.63 -9.33
C TYR A 51 2.14 -6.78 -8.57
N SER A 52 1.87 -8.01 -9.01
CA SER A 52 2.53 -9.22 -8.54
C SER A 52 3.14 -9.92 -9.75
N VAL A 53 4.45 -10.14 -9.72
CA VAL A 53 5.22 -10.71 -10.83
C VAL A 53 5.98 -11.94 -10.38
N GLY A 54 5.87 -12.99 -11.19
CA GLY A 54 6.55 -14.26 -10.96
C GLY A 54 5.94 -15.02 -9.78
N CYS A 55 6.09 -16.34 -9.76
CA CYS A 55 5.89 -17.13 -8.55
C CYS A 55 6.41 -18.56 -8.66
N TRP A 56 6.47 -19.21 -7.49
CA TRP A 56 6.53 -20.65 -7.36
C TRP A 56 5.14 -21.22 -7.06
N PHE A 57 4.81 -22.33 -7.73
CA PHE A 57 3.58 -23.08 -7.51
C PHE A 57 3.88 -24.58 -7.41
N ALA A 58 3.62 -25.19 -6.26
CA ALA A 58 3.51 -26.64 -6.04
C ALA A 58 4.43 -27.52 -6.92
N LYS A 59 5.76 -27.29 -6.84
CA LYS A 59 6.81 -28.04 -7.56
C LYS A 59 6.80 -27.92 -9.10
N LYS A 60 6.03 -27.01 -9.68
CA LYS A 60 6.06 -26.69 -11.11
C LYS A 60 7.05 -25.54 -11.37
N PRO A 61 7.63 -25.47 -12.60
CA PRO A 61 8.56 -24.42 -12.97
C PRO A 61 7.96 -23.03 -12.82
N LEU A 62 8.85 -22.05 -12.63
CA LEU A 62 8.55 -20.64 -12.41
C LEU A 62 7.47 -20.15 -13.39
N ILE A 63 6.38 -19.61 -12.84
CA ILE A 63 5.30 -19.04 -13.66
C ILE A 63 5.58 -17.54 -13.80
N ASN A 64 5.88 -17.09 -15.02
CA ASN A 64 6.10 -15.67 -15.34
C ASN A 64 4.78 -14.90 -15.53
N THR A 65 3.79 -15.16 -14.69
CA THR A 65 2.52 -14.41 -14.74
C THR A 65 2.65 -13.08 -14.03
N ILE A 66 2.01 -12.08 -14.61
CA ILE A 66 1.81 -10.76 -14.01
C ILE A 66 0.35 -10.66 -13.61
N GLU A 67 0.08 -10.36 -12.35
CA GLU A 67 -1.24 -10.06 -11.84
C GLU A 67 -1.30 -8.60 -11.37
N ARG A 68 -2.45 -7.96 -11.56
CA ARG A 68 -2.70 -6.58 -11.13
C ARG A 68 -3.96 -6.54 -10.27
N PHE A 69 -3.86 -5.91 -9.11
CA PHE A 69 -4.98 -5.64 -8.21
C PHE A 69 -5.19 -4.13 -8.11
N THR A 70 -6.44 -3.69 -8.21
CA THR A 70 -6.79 -2.27 -7.98
C THR A 70 -6.93 -2.04 -6.49
N LEU A 71 -5.98 -1.31 -5.91
CA LEU A 71 -6.04 -0.85 -4.53
C LEU A 71 -6.80 0.47 -4.47
N ARG A 72 -7.75 0.57 -3.54
CA ARG A 72 -8.37 1.84 -3.15
C ARG A 72 -7.72 2.36 -1.87
N LEU A 73 -6.39 2.37 -1.85
CA LEU A 73 -5.64 2.89 -0.71
C LEU A 73 -5.33 4.36 -0.95
N PRO A 74 -5.36 5.21 0.09
CA PRO A 74 -4.73 6.52 0.00
C PRO A 74 -3.24 6.35 -0.31
N SER A 75 -2.68 7.23 -1.15
CA SER A 75 -1.27 7.16 -1.51
C SER A 75 -0.37 7.24 -0.30
N LEU A 76 0.82 6.63 -0.38
CA LEU A 76 1.81 6.76 0.68
C LEU A 76 2.15 8.25 0.88
N TYR A 77 2.28 8.99 -0.23
CA TYR A 77 2.47 10.44 -0.21
C TYR A 77 1.37 11.15 0.59
N ARG A 78 0.10 10.83 0.34
CA ARG A 78 -1.03 11.42 1.07
C ARG A 78 -1.01 11.06 2.55
N LEU A 79 -0.76 9.79 2.89
CA LEU A 79 -0.67 9.34 4.28
C LEU A 79 0.50 10.02 5.01
N SER A 80 1.65 10.18 4.35
CA SER A 80 2.80 10.90 4.91
C SER A 80 2.48 12.37 5.17
N LEU A 81 1.79 13.03 4.23
CA LEU A 81 1.34 14.41 4.44
C LEU A 81 0.36 14.53 5.60
N GLU A 82 -0.66 13.67 5.66
CA GLU A 82 -1.63 13.65 6.75
C GLU A 82 -0.94 13.41 8.10
N SER A 83 0.05 12.51 8.17
CA SER A 83 0.86 12.26 9.36
C SER A 83 1.68 13.48 9.79
N VAL A 84 2.34 14.17 8.84
CA VAL A 84 3.09 15.40 9.11
C VAL A 84 2.16 16.49 9.65
N CYS A 85 0.98 16.66 9.06
CA CYS A 85 0.00 17.66 9.47
C CYS A 85 -0.58 17.38 10.87
N ARG A 86 -0.83 16.11 11.22
CA ARG A 86 -1.33 15.70 12.53
C ARG A 86 -0.26 15.74 13.63
N SER A 87 1.02 15.78 13.27
CA SER A 87 2.11 15.79 14.25
C SER A 87 2.14 17.09 15.08
N PRO A 88 2.40 17.03 16.41
CA PRO A 88 2.64 18.22 17.23
C PRO A 88 3.77 19.10 16.71
N ASN A 89 4.71 18.50 15.96
CA ASN A 89 5.87 19.16 15.39
C ASN A 89 5.66 19.63 13.93
N CYS A 90 4.41 19.68 13.44
CA CYS A 90 4.10 19.99 12.05
C CYS A 90 4.77 21.29 11.55
N LYS A 91 4.81 22.34 12.39
CA LYS A 91 5.48 23.62 12.08
C LYS A 91 6.97 23.49 11.83
N ILE A 92 7.64 22.57 12.52
CA ILE A 92 9.08 22.31 12.34
C ILE A 92 9.28 21.56 11.03
N TYR A 93 8.48 20.51 10.77
CA TYR A 93 8.57 19.74 9.54
C TYR A 93 8.26 20.57 8.29
N LEU A 94 7.26 21.46 8.35
CA LEU A 94 6.93 22.37 7.25
C LEU A 94 8.08 23.27 6.84
N LYS A 95 8.96 23.67 7.78
CA LYS A 95 10.16 24.46 7.47
C LYS A 95 11.25 23.65 6.74
N SER A 96 11.27 22.35 6.95
CA SER A 96 12.25 21.43 6.35
C SER A 96 11.78 20.83 5.02
N LEU A 97 10.49 20.96 4.70
CA LEU A 97 9.92 20.49 3.44
C LEU A 97 10.22 21.47 2.30
N SER A 98 10.28 20.95 1.07
CA SER A 98 10.40 21.79 -0.13
C SER A 98 9.16 22.68 -0.31
N SER A 99 9.36 23.88 -0.86
CA SER A 99 8.27 24.83 -1.15
C SER A 99 7.10 24.21 -1.93
N ALA A 100 7.37 23.36 -2.93
CA ALA A 100 6.34 22.69 -3.72
C ALA A 100 5.36 21.85 -2.87
N ILE A 101 5.87 21.14 -1.86
CA ILE A 101 5.05 20.32 -0.94
C ILE A 101 4.26 21.22 0.02
N VAL A 102 4.89 22.30 0.50
CA VAL A 102 4.25 23.27 1.40
C VAL A 102 3.10 24.00 0.71
N ASP A 103 3.29 24.39 -0.55
CA ASP A 103 2.26 25.04 -1.36
C ASP A 103 1.07 24.11 -1.63
N GLU A 104 1.32 22.83 -1.87
CA GLU A 104 0.26 21.82 -2.01
C GLU A 104 -0.58 21.68 -0.73
N LEU A 105 0.08 21.67 0.45
CA LEU A 105 -0.59 21.60 1.75
C LEU A 105 -1.47 22.83 2.00
N ASN A 106 -0.95 24.02 1.74
CA ASN A 106 -1.69 25.27 1.92
C ASN A 106 -2.92 25.36 1.00
N ASN A 107 -2.79 24.88 -0.24
CA ASN A 107 -3.89 24.83 -1.22
C ASN A 107 -5.01 23.84 -0.85
N LYS A 108 -4.74 22.82 -0.02
CA LYS A 108 -5.77 21.92 0.50
C LYS A 108 -6.56 22.54 1.64
N ASN A 109 -5.91 23.31 2.50
CA ASN A 109 -6.59 23.98 3.63
C ASN A 109 -7.58 25.05 3.15
N SER A 110 -7.19 25.88 2.18
CA SER A 110 -8.07 26.96 1.65
C SER A 110 -9.34 26.45 0.94
N LYS A 111 -9.32 25.24 0.38
CA LYS A 111 -10.50 24.62 -0.23
C LYS A 111 -11.49 24.04 0.78
N THR A 112 -11.05 23.80 2.02
CA THR A 112 -11.90 23.26 3.08
C THR A 112 -12.75 24.36 3.72
N ASP A 113 -12.26 25.60 3.72
CA ASP A 113 -12.99 26.78 4.24
C ASP A 113 -14.03 27.34 3.27
N ALA A 114 -14.00 26.98 1.99
CA ALA A 114 -14.94 27.46 0.96
C ALA A 114 -16.21 26.59 0.79
N ARG A 115 -16.45 25.64 1.71
CA ARG A 115 -17.60 24.70 1.67
C ARG A 115 -18.53 24.80 2.89
N ASN A 116 -18.40 25.84 3.71
CA ASN A 116 -19.37 26.16 4.77
C ASN A 116 -20.32 27.27 4.33
#